data_AF-A0A968HS75-F1
#
_entry.id   AF-A0A968HS75-F1
#
_cell.length_a   1.000
_cell.length_b   1.000
_cell.length_c   1.000
_cell.angle_alpha   90.00
_cell.angle_beta   90.00
_cell.angle_gamma   90.00
#
_symmetry.space_group_name_H-M   'P 1'
#
loop_
_entity.id
_entity.type
_entity.pdbx_description
1 polymer ?
#
loop_
_entity_poly.entity_id
_entity_poly.type
_entity_poly.pdbx_seq_one_letter_code
_entity_poly.pdbx_strand_id
1 'polypeptide(L)'
;MPTDTPIETTWSPCFTKGDYATCAEVCAVENSVCVESGCPANPDTCLPAEGFGSCDTATYAVATLDVICTDASLGGFIDKSCDEPIEWQFNSIGRCCCAL
;
A
#
# COMPACT_ATOMS: atom_id res chain seq x y z
N MET A 1 -30.74 7.54 3.52
CA MET A 1 -29.67 6.93 2.71
C MET A 1 -28.37 7.34 3.39
N PRO A 2 -27.56 6.44 3.96
CA PRO A 2 -26.24 6.85 4.40
C PRO A 2 -25.48 7.32 3.15
N THR A 3 -25.03 8.57 3.19
CA THR A 3 -24.23 9.19 2.14
C THR A 3 -22.93 8.40 2.07
N ASP A 4 -22.72 7.73 0.95
CA ASP A 4 -21.46 7.09 0.57
C ASP A 4 -20.44 8.21 0.36
N THR A 5 -19.80 8.66 1.44
CA THR A 5 -18.63 9.51 1.32
C THR A 5 -17.54 8.62 0.74
N PRO A 6 -16.97 8.94 -0.44
CA PRO A 6 -15.83 8.18 -0.94
C PRO A 6 -14.73 8.32 0.12
N ILE A 7 -14.32 7.19 0.68
CA ILE A 7 -13.15 7.10 1.55
C ILE A 7 -11.98 7.59 0.67
N GLU A 8 -11.46 8.80 0.93
CA GLU A 8 -10.31 9.31 0.20
C GLU A 8 -9.10 8.47 0.59
N THR A 9 -8.74 7.55 -0.30
CA THR A 9 -7.55 6.72 -0.13
C THR A 9 -6.32 7.49 -0.59
N THR A 10 -5.26 7.38 0.18
CA THR A 10 -3.97 7.99 -0.13
C THR A 10 -2.84 7.08 0.33
N TRP A 11 -1.70 7.20 -0.35
CA TRP A 11 -0.49 6.52 0.06
C TRP A 11 0.07 7.18 1.33
N SER A 12 0.30 6.37 2.36
CA SER A 12 0.99 6.77 3.59
C SER A 12 2.33 7.44 3.28
N PRO A 13 2.90 8.19 4.25
CA PRO A 13 4.31 8.53 4.20
C PRO A 13 5.18 7.31 3.96
N CYS A 14 6.33 7.52 3.35
CA CYS A 14 7.33 6.47 3.17
C CYS A 14 7.86 5.99 4.51
N PHE A 15 8.03 4.69 4.64
CA PHE A 15 8.69 4.06 5.77
C PHE A 15 9.72 3.02 5.29
N THR A 16 10.64 2.65 6.17
CA THR A 16 11.67 1.66 5.87
C THR A 16 11.35 0.31 6.50
N LYS A 17 11.95 -0.74 5.94
CA LYS A 17 11.83 -2.10 6.44
C LYS A 17 12.29 -2.16 7.91
N GLY A 18 11.38 -2.58 8.78
CA GLY A 18 11.63 -2.71 10.21
C GLY A 18 11.02 -1.59 11.06
N ASP A 19 10.54 -0.50 10.44
CA ASP A 19 9.80 0.55 11.15
C ASP A 19 8.42 0.07 11.58
N TYR A 20 7.76 -0.71 10.73
CA TYR A 20 6.43 -1.27 10.93
C TYR A 20 6.35 -2.71 10.43
N ALA A 21 5.49 -3.53 11.04
CA ALA A 21 5.25 -4.90 10.64
C ALA A 21 4.08 -5.01 9.66
N THR A 22 3.02 -4.22 9.84
CA THR A 22 1.77 -4.29 9.05
C THR A 22 1.33 -2.92 8.55
N CYS A 23 0.47 -2.88 7.53
CA CYS A 23 -0.09 -1.62 7.04
C CYS A 23 -1.12 -1.00 7.98
N ALA A 24 -1.80 -1.83 8.79
CA ALA A 24 -2.65 -1.34 9.87
C ALA A 24 -1.86 -0.49 10.87
N GLU A 25 -0.64 -0.90 11.24
CA GLU A 25 0.23 -0.12 12.13
C GLU A 25 0.64 1.22 11.51
N VAL A 26 1.05 1.21 10.24
CA VAL A 26 1.45 2.41 9.49
C VAL A 26 0.32 3.45 9.48
N CYS A 27 -0.88 3.04 9.07
CA CYS A 27 -2.01 3.96 8.98
C CYS A 27 -2.49 4.44 10.35
N ALA A 28 -2.44 3.59 11.38
CA ALA A 28 -2.85 3.96 12.73
C ALA A 28 -2.00 5.09 13.33
N VAL A 29 -0.69 5.12 13.06
CA VAL A 29 0.20 6.21 13.47
C VAL A 29 -0.21 7.55 12.85
N GLU A 30 -0.70 7.50 11.61
CA GLU A 30 -1.19 8.66 10.87
C GLU A 30 -2.66 9.01 11.18
N ASN A 31 -3.25 8.44 12.24
CA ASN A 31 -4.68 8.58 12.58
C ASN A 31 -5.61 8.20 11.41
N SER A 32 -5.16 7.28 10.57
CA SER A 32 -5.86 6.78 9.39
C SER A 32 -6.17 5.30 9.54
N VAL A 33 -6.99 4.76 8.64
CA VAL A 33 -7.32 3.34 8.56
C VAL A 33 -6.72 2.75 7.30
N CYS A 34 -6.09 1.58 7.41
CA CYS A 34 -5.58 0.88 6.23
C CYS A 34 -6.73 0.42 5.32
N VAL A 35 -6.55 0.57 4.01
CA VAL A 35 -7.53 0.16 3.00
C VAL A 35 -6.93 -0.90 2.09
N GLU A 36 -7.52 -2.09 2.14
CA GLU A 36 -7.18 -3.20 1.27
C GLU A 36 -7.62 -2.90 -0.15
N SER A 37 -6.76 -3.17 -1.15
CA SER A 37 -7.04 -2.87 -2.56
C SER A 37 -7.57 -1.43 -2.77
N GLY A 38 -7.11 -0.46 -1.98
CA GLY A 38 -7.71 0.87 -1.92
C GLY A 38 -7.03 1.93 -2.78
N CYS A 39 -5.75 1.74 -3.07
CA CYS A 39 -4.93 2.77 -3.73
C CYS A 39 -4.57 2.32 -5.15
N PRO A 40 -4.49 3.26 -6.11
CA PRO A 40 -4.21 2.92 -7.49
C PRO A 40 -2.84 2.25 -7.62
N ALA A 41 -2.84 1.08 -8.26
CA ALA A 41 -1.62 0.37 -8.62
C ALA A 41 -1.25 0.67 -10.07
N ASN A 42 0.05 0.62 -10.38
CA ASN A 42 0.49 0.66 -11.76
C ASN A 42 0.41 -0.75 -12.36
N PRO A 43 -0.44 -1.01 -13.36
CA PRO A 43 -0.58 -2.33 -13.95
C PRO A 43 0.70 -2.83 -14.62
N ASP A 44 1.61 -1.92 -15.02
CA ASP A 44 2.89 -2.27 -15.65
C ASP A 44 3.94 -2.78 -14.65
N THR A 45 3.81 -2.45 -13.36
CA THR A 45 4.76 -2.85 -12.30
C THR A 45 4.13 -3.73 -11.22
N CYS A 46 2.83 -3.96 -11.31
CA CYS A 46 2.13 -4.96 -10.53
C CYS A 46 2.63 -6.34 -10.94
N LEU A 47 3.07 -7.15 -9.97
CA LEU A 47 3.36 -8.56 -10.22
C LEU A 47 2.02 -9.29 -10.12
N PRO A 48 1.42 -9.77 -11.24
CA PRO A 48 0.25 -10.63 -11.12
C PRO A 48 0.74 -11.94 -10.49
N ALA A 49 0.53 -12.09 -9.19
CA ALA A 49 0.53 -13.42 -8.61
C ALA A 49 -0.69 -14.12 -9.21
N GLU A 50 -0.47 -15.23 -9.92
CA GLU A 50 -1.53 -16.07 -10.49
C GLU A 50 -2.62 -16.33 -9.43
N GLY A 51 -3.74 -15.60 -9.49
CA GLY A 51 -4.86 -15.70 -8.55
C GLY A 51 -5.07 -14.54 -7.55
N PHE A 52 -4.26 -13.48 -7.57
CA PHE A 52 -4.46 -12.29 -6.73
C PHE A 52 -4.85 -11.07 -7.57
N GLY A 53 -6.14 -10.69 -7.51
CA GLY A 53 -6.65 -9.35 -7.78
C GLY A 53 -6.47 -8.76 -9.19
N SER A 54 -7.28 -7.75 -9.48
CA SER A 54 -7.02 -6.83 -10.59
C SER A 54 -5.91 -5.85 -10.17
N CYS A 55 -4.84 -5.74 -10.97
CA CYS A 55 -3.74 -4.79 -10.79
C CYS A 55 -4.13 -3.31 -10.92
N ASP A 56 -5.43 -2.99 -10.79
CA ASP A 56 -5.96 -1.65 -10.73
C ASP A 56 -5.69 -1.00 -9.37
N THR A 57 -5.61 -1.82 -8.31
CA THR A 57 -5.50 -1.36 -6.93
C THR A 57 -4.59 -2.23 -6.07
N ALA A 58 -4.02 -1.66 -5.01
CA ALA A 58 -3.18 -2.36 -4.05
C ALA A 58 -3.34 -1.83 -2.63
N THR A 59 -3.01 -2.68 -1.67
CA THR A 59 -2.94 -2.33 -0.23
C THR A 59 -1.62 -1.65 0.10
N TYR A 60 -0.51 -2.04 -0.53
CA TYR A 60 0.79 -1.42 -0.31
C TYR A 60 1.70 -1.47 -1.52
N ALA A 61 2.65 -0.53 -1.55
CA ALA A 61 3.71 -0.45 -2.53
C ALA A 61 5.07 -0.56 -1.84
N VAL A 62 6.01 -1.30 -2.42
CA VAL A 62 7.38 -1.45 -1.91
C VAL A 62 8.41 -1.25 -3.01
N ALA A 63 9.58 -0.76 -2.64
CA ALA A 63 10.72 -0.61 -3.54
C ALA A 63 12.06 -0.76 -2.82
N THR A 64 13.11 -1.06 -3.57
CA THR A 64 14.50 -1.07 -3.10
C THR A 64 15.05 0.35 -2.90
N LEU A 65 14.52 1.32 -3.65
CA LEU A 65 14.95 2.72 -3.64
C LEU A 65 13.81 3.62 -3.17
N ASP A 66 14.16 4.84 -2.74
CA ASP A 66 13.25 5.85 -2.21
C ASP A 66 12.40 6.54 -3.29
N VAL A 67 12.46 6.03 -4.52
CA VAL A 67 11.66 6.50 -5.66
C VAL A 67 10.17 6.51 -5.33
N ILE A 68 9.70 5.52 -4.55
CA ILE A 68 8.29 5.44 -4.14
C ILE A 68 7.89 6.55 -3.16
N CYS A 69 8.85 7.21 -2.53
CA CYS A 69 8.57 8.33 -1.63
C CYS A 69 8.14 9.59 -2.38
N THR A 70 8.54 9.72 -3.63
CA THR A 70 8.10 10.81 -4.51
C THR A 70 6.92 10.36 -5.37
N ASP A 71 6.96 9.13 -5.88
CA ASP A 71 5.88 8.57 -6.72
C ASP A 71 5.68 7.09 -6.44
N ALA A 72 4.60 6.76 -5.74
CA ALA A 72 4.25 5.38 -5.39
C ALA A 72 4.06 4.48 -6.64
N SER A 73 3.72 5.07 -7.80
CA SER A 73 3.56 4.41 -9.12
C SER A 73 4.81 3.65 -9.58
N LEU A 74 5.96 3.95 -8.98
CA LEU A 74 7.27 3.34 -9.28
C LEU A 74 7.59 2.12 -8.41
N GLY A 75 6.67 1.73 -7.53
CA GLY A 75 6.83 0.58 -6.64
C GLY A 75 6.41 -0.74 -7.27
N GLY A 76 6.74 -1.82 -6.58
CA GLY A 76 6.03 -3.08 -6.69
C GLY A 76 4.77 -3.02 -5.84
N PHE A 77 3.63 -3.31 -6.46
CA PHE A 77 2.32 -3.25 -5.84
C PHE A 77 1.91 -4.61 -5.30
N ILE A 78 1.45 -4.65 -4.05
CA ILE A 78 0.96 -5.87 -3.41
C ILE A 78 -0.43 -5.63 -2.83
N ASP A 79 -1.32 -6.56 -3.16
CA ASP A 79 -2.66 -6.63 -2.64
C ASP A 79 -2.74 -7.74 -1.59
N LYS A 80 -2.91 -7.33 -0.33
CA LYS A 80 -2.91 -8.21 0.85
C LYS A 80 -3.70 -7.59 1.98
N SER A 81 -4.01 -8.40 2.99
CA SER A 81 -4.77 -7.90 4.13
C SER A 81 -3.96 -6.89 4.95
N CYS A 82 -4.62 -5.89 5.50
CA CYS A 82 -3.95 -4.80 6.23
C CYS A 82 -3.17 -5.27 7.48
N ASP A 83 -3.62 -6.35 8.10
CA ASP A 83 -3.01 -6.99 9.26
C ASP A 83 -1.94 -8.03 8.90
N GLU A 84 -1.76 -8.34 7.61
CA GLU A 84 -0.70 -9.23 7.18
C GLU A 84 0.67 -8.55 7.25
N PRO A 85 1.74 -9.33 7.53
CA PRO A 85 3.09 -8.80 7.50
C PRO A 85 3.44 -8.29 6.10
N ILE A 86 4.03 -7.09 6.04
CA ILE A 86 4.46 -6.48 4.79
C ILE A 86 5.51 -7.36 4.12
N GLU A 87 5.23 -7.75 2.89
CA GLU A 87 6.17 -8.55 2.10
C GLU A 87 7.24 -7.68 1.46
N TRP A 88 8.42 -7.75 2.07
CA TRP A 88 9.55 -6.97 1.59
C TRP A 88 10.24 -7.60 0.39
N GLN A 89 10.27 -8.93 0.25
CA GLN A 89 11.16 -9.63 -0.70
C GLN A 89 12.60 -9.04 -0.66
N PHE A 90 12.99 -8.29 -1.71
CA PHE A 90 14.28 -7.57 -1.85
C PHE A 90 14.18 -6.04 -1.65
N ASN A 91 13.01 -5.55 -1.26
CA ASN A 91 12.71 -4.14 -1.03
C ASN A 91 13.02 -3.73 0.41
N SER A 92 13.17 -2.42 0.61
CA SER A 92 13.57 -1.81 1.88
C SER A 92 12.73 -0.59 2.24
N ILE A 93 11.90 -0.10 1.32
CA ILE A 93 11.07 1.08 1.48
C ILE A 93 9.63 0.71 1.10
N GLY A 94 8.66 1.16 1.90
CA GLY A 94 7.25 0.85 1.75
C GLY A 94 6.35 2.07 1.88
N ARG A 95 5.16 1.96 1.31
CA ARG A 95 4.00 2.84 1.49
C ARG A 95 2.74 1.98 1.59
N CYS A 96 1.86 2.30 2.52
CA CYS A 96 0.59 1.60 2.70
C CYS A 96 -0.56 2.48 2.23
N CYS A 97 -1.62 1.86 1.75
CA CYS A 97 -2.83 2.55 1.40
C CYS A 97 -3.64 2.84 2.67
N CYS A 98 -3.88 4.11 2.93
CA CYS A 98 -4.62 4.58 4.09
C CYS A 98 -5.79 5.46 3.66
N ALA A 99 -6.86 5.49 4.43
CA ALA A 99 -7.95 6.46 4.30
C ALA A 99 -8.24 7.13 5.64
N LEU A 100 -8.72 8.37 5.58
CA LEU A 100 -9.13 9.18 6.72
C LEU A 100 -10.64 9.04 7.01
#